data_AF-A0A942GPP8-F1
#
_entry.id   AF-A0A942GPP8-F1
#
_cell.length_a   1.000
_cell.length_b   1.000
_cell.length_c   1.000
_cell.angle_alpha   90.00
_cell.angle_beta   90.00
_cell.angle_gamma   90.00
#
_symmetry.space_group_name_H-M   'P 1'
#
loop_
_entity.id
_entity.type
_entity.pdbx_description
1 polymer ?
#
loop_
_entity_poly.entity_id
_entity_poly.type
_entity_poly.pdbx_seq_one_letter_code
_entity_poly.pdbx_strand_id
1 'polypeptide(L)'
;LADKEIEELSTIVAAMIDIKDAGGNPEQSLAFIKAALEQGIDQETLLEEVTTLTAAYIDMIEEGISEEVASTLIKEAMKADPSLEETTTITSALIDLVEDGLTEAEAMAKVQAAIAADPSLEKLDDLLEGEATEDDEEDSEDDEDESEDDEDDESDESTEGRGN
;
A
#
# COMPACT_ATOMS: atom_id res chain seq x y z
N LEU A 1 3.36 0.78 39.52
CA LEU A 1 2.21 1.40 38.82
C LEU A 1 2.68 2.70 38.19
N ALA A 2 2.98 3.75 38.97
CA ALA A 2 3.50 5.01 38.40
C ALA A 2 4.77 4.86 37.53
N ASP A 3 5.74 4.01 37.91
CA ASP A 3 6.97 3.86 37.12
C ASP A 3 6.75 3.16 35.77
N LYS A 4 5.82 2.19 35.68
CA LYS A 4 5.52 1.48 34.42
C LYS A 4 4.86 2.44 33.43
N GLU A 5 3.82 3.17 33.86
CA GLU A 5 3.13 4.14 33.02
C GLU A 5 4.05 5.25 32.50
N ILE A 6 5.05 5.66 33.30
CA ILE A 6 6.06 6.65 32.89
C ILE A 6 7.00 6.07 31.82
N GLU A 7 7.41 4.80 31.96
CA GLU A 7 8.26 4.11 30.99
C GLU A 7 7.54 3.96 29.64
N GLU A 8 6.29 3.50 29.65
CA GLU A 8 5.47 3.35 28.43
C GLU A 8 5.30 4.68 27.69
N LEU A 9 4.98 5.76 28.42
CA LEU A 9 4.90 7.11 27.85
C LEU A 9 6.24 7.60 27.31
N SER A 10 7.35 7.27 27.98
CA SER A 10 8.69 7.63 27.53
C SER A 10 9.04 6.96 26.20
N THR A 11 8.68 5.69 26.02
CA THR A 11 8.91 4.96 24.76
C THR A 11 8.13 5.58 23.61
N ILE A 12 6.85 5.91 23.81
CA ILE A 12 6.02 6.56 22.79
C ILE A 12 6.59 7.94 22.42
N VAL A 13 7.03 8.72 23.42
CA VAL A 13 7.65 10.04 23.17
C VAL A 13 8.97 9.91 22.44
N ALA A 14 9.79 8.91 22.74
CA ALA A 14 11.02 8.64 22.00
C ALA A 14 10.72 8.32 20.53
N ALA A 15 9.77 7.42 20.27
CA ALA A 15 9.32 7.09 18.92
C ALA A 15 8.84 8.32 18.13
N MET A 16 8.09 9.23 18.76
CA MET A 16 7.71 10.50 18.12
C MET A 16 8.91 11.37 17.73
N ILE A 17 9.94 11.43 18.59
CA ILE A 17 11.13 12.21 18.33
C ILE A 17 11.91 11.59 17.17
N ASP A 18 12.07 10.27 17.17
CA ASP A 18 12.80 9.55 16.12
C ASP A 18 12.13 9.74 14.75
N ILE A 19 10.80 9.60 14.66
CA ILE A 19 10.05 9.87 13.42
C ILE A 19 10.28 11.30 12.93
N LYS A 20 10.21 12.27 13.86
CA LYS A 20 10.40 13.67 13.52
C LYS A 20 11.82 13.96 13.04
N ASP A 21 12.81 13.36 13.67
CA ASP A 21 14.22 13.55 13.32
C ASP A 21 14.54 12.92 11.95
N ALA A 22 13.86 11.84 11.57
CA ALA A 22 13.86 11.26 10.23
C ALA A 22 13.08 12.10 9.18
N GLY A 23 12.41 13.17 9.60
CA GLY A 23 11.66 14.06 8.71
C GLY A 23 10.20 13.64 8.48
N GLY A 24 9.72 12.60 9.18
CA GLY A 24 8.34 12.15 9.15
C GLY A 24 7.41 12.90 10.11
N ASN A 25 6.12 12.63 10.01
CA ASN A 25 5.10 13.19 10.91
C ASN A 25 5.05 12.45 12.26
N PRO A 26 5.40 13.10 13.39
CA PRO A 26 5.40 12.45 14.71
C PRO A 26 4.03 11.96 15.16
N GLU A 27 2.94 12.43 14.57
CA GLU A 27 1.59 11.93 14.88
C GLU A 27 1.35 10.50 14.36
N GLN A 28 2.20 10.00 13.46
CA GLN A 28 2.07 8.64 12.90
C GLN A 28 2.32 7.56 13.95
N SER A 29 3.24 7.75 14.91
CA SER A 29 3.42 6.79 16.01
C SER A 29 2.13 6.59 16.82
N LEU A 30 1.39 7.68 17.09
CA LEU A 30 0.07 7.58 17.74
C LEU A 30 -0.97 6.93 16.84
N ALA A 31 -0.92 7.19 15.54
CA ALA A 31 -1.84 6.59 14.59
C ALA A 31 -1.66 5.07 14.52
N PHE A 32 -0.40 4.58 14.53
CA PHE A 32 -0.09 3.15 14.57
C PHE A 32 -0.56 2.53 15.88
N ILE A 33 -0.24 3.16 17.01
CA ILE A 33 -0.69 2.68 18.33
C ILE A 33 -2.22 2.57 18.37
N LYS A 34 -2.91 3.62 17.90
CA LYS A 34 -4.37 3.62 17.86
C LYS A 34 -4.91 2.53 16.95
N ALA A 35 -4.35 2.37 15.75
CA ALA A 35 -4.78 1.36 14.79
C ALA A 35 -4.54 -0.07 15.31
N ALA A 36 -3.43 -0.32 15.99
CA ALA A 36 -3.14 -1.60 16.63
C ALA A 36 -4.16 -1.93 17.73
N LEU A 37 -4.44 -0.97 18.62
CA LEU A 37 -5.44 -1.14 19.69
C LEU A 37 -6.86 -1.36 19.13
N GLU A 38 -7.22 -0.67 18.03
CA GLU A 38 -8.51 -0.86 17.34
C GLU A 38 -8.61 -2.25 16.69
N GLN A 39 -7.49 -2.84 16.30
CA GLN A 39 -7.40 -4.21 15.77
C GLN A 39 -7.36 -5.28 16.85
N GLY A 40 -7.33 -4.88 18.14
CA GLY A 40 -7.33 -5.80 19.27
C GLY A 40 -5.94 -6.35 19.63
N ILE A 41 -4.87 -5.77 19.08
CA ILE A 41 -3.51 -5.99 19.57
C ILE A 41 -3.45 -5.45 20.99
N ASP A 42 -2.95 -6.26 21.92
CA ASP A 42 -2.89 -5.85 23.31
C ASP A 42 -1.80 -4.79 23.52
N GLN A 43 -1.99 -3.97 24.55
CA GLN A 43 -1.09 -2.85 24.84
C GLN A 43 0.34 -3.30 25.18
N GLU A 44 0.53 -4.50 25.74
CA GLU A 44 1.86 -4.99 26.12
C GLU A 44 2.66 -5.35 24.86
N THR A 45 2.10 -6.18 23.97
CA THR A 45 2.69 -6.50 22.67
C THR A 45 2.98 -5.24 21.86
N LEU A 46 2.01 -4.31 21.81
CA LEU A 46 2.18 -3.07 21.05
C LEU A 46 3.31 -2.19 21.58
N LEU A 47 3.51 -2.12 22.90
CA LEU A 47 4.57 -1.31 23.49
C LEU A 47 5.95 -1.96 23.35
N GLU A 48 6.02 -3.28 23.31
CA GLU A 48 7.23 -4.02 22.97
C GLU A 48 7.61 -3.75 21.50
N GLU A 49 6.63 -3.69 20.62
CA GLU A 49 6.84 -3.57 19.18
C GLU A 49 6.74 -2.14 18.63
N VAL A 50 6.39 -1.14 19.45
CA VAL A 50 6.29 0.26 18.98
C VAL A 50 7.60 0.77 18.41
N THR A 51 8.73 0.30 18.96
CA THR A 51 10.06 0.62 18.45
C THR A 51 10.31 -0.03 17.10
N THR A 52 9.85 -1.26 16.89
CA THR A 52 9.93 -1.98 15.62
C THR A 52 9.10 -1.27 14.55
N LEU A 53 7.84 -0.95 14.86
CA LEU A 53 6.95 -0.19 13.96
C LEU A 53 7.54 1.18 13.61
N THR A 54 8.16 1.84 14.58
CA THR A 54 8.78 3.15 14.39
C THR A 54 10.01 3.06 13.50
N ALA A 55 10.89 2.07 13.74
CA ALA A 55 12.06 1.84 12.91
C ALA A 55 11.67 1.52 11.47
N ALA A 56 10.73 0.59 11.26
CA ALA A 56 10.22 0.24 9.93
C ALA A 56 9.62 1.47 9.19
N TYR A 57 8.87 2.31 9.91
CA TYR A 57 8.37 3.55 9.33
C TYR A 57 9.50 4.50 8.92
N ILE A 58 10.49 4.70 9.80
CA ILE A 58 11.65 5.56 9.55
C ILE A 58 12.45 5.06 8.35
N ASP A 59 12.75 3.76 8.29
CA ASP A 59 13.52 3.15 7.20
C ASP A 59 12.85 3.47 5.84
N MET A 60 11.53 3.33 5.74
CA MET A 60 10.79 3.72 4.54
C MET A 60 10.93 5.21 4.21
N ILE A 61 10.82 6.11 5.19
CA ILE A 61 10.97 7.55 4.96
C ILE A 61 12.40 7.89 4.52
N GLU A 62 13.41 7.27 5.12
CA GLU A 62 14.82 7.49 4.78
C GLU A 62 15.14 7.01 3.35
N GLU A 63 14.52 5.92 2.91
CA GLU A 63 14.60 5.40 1.53
C GLU A 63 13.69 6.17 0.54
N GLY A 64 13.00 7.22 1.01
CA GLY A 64 12.23 8.12 0.17
C GLY A 64 10.82 7.63 -0.17
N ILE A 65 10.34 6.58 0.49
CA ILE A 65 8.95 6.12 0.41
C ILE A 65 8.04 7.17 1.07
N SER A 66 6.92 7.45 0.42
CA SER A 66 5.95 8.41 0.95
C SER A 66 5.33 7.98 2.28
N GLU A 67 5.05 8.96 3.16
CA GLU A 67 4.42 8.70 4.46
C GLU A 67 3.09 7.94 4.34
N GLU A 68 2.35 8.17 3.25
CA GLU A 68 1.07 7.51 2.97
C GLU A 68 1.27 6.01 2.73
N VAL A 69 2.24 5.65 1.90
CA VAL A 69 2.57 4.25 1.61
C VAL A 69 3.14 3.57 2.84
N ALA A 70 4.09 4.21 3.53
CA ALA A 70 4.66 3.68 4.77
C ALA A 70 3.59 3.44 5.85
N SER A 71 2.67 4.40 6.05
CA SER A 71 1.57 4.27 7.02
C SER A 71 0.57 3.17 6.62
N THR A 72 0.33 2.98 5.33
CA THR A 72 -0.56 1.96 4.81
C THR A 72 0.05 0.57 4.96
N LEU A 73 1.34 0.41 4.64
CA LEU A 73 2.07 -0.84 4.78
C LEU A 73 2.07 -1.32 6.23
N ILE A 74 2.44 -0.45 7.18
CA ILE A 74 2.42 -0.76 8.62
C ILE A 74 1.04 -1.27 9.05
N LYS A 75 -0.05 -0.68 8.54
CA LYS A 75 -1.42 -1.11 8.87
C LYS A 75 -1.77 -2.48 8.28
N GLU A 76 -1.37 -2.77 7.06
CA GLU A 76 -1.59 -4.10 6.48
C GLU A 76 -0.71 -5.16 7.17
N ALA A 77 0.53 -4.82 7.56
CA ALA A 77 1.38 -5.70 8.35
C ALA A 77 0.73 -6.06 9.70
N MET A 78 0.23 -5.07 10.46
CA MET A 78 -0.49 -5.31 11.72
C MET A 78 -1.72 -6.21 11.57
N LYS A 79 -2.38 -6.15 10.42
CA LYS A 79 -3.59 -6.91 10.12
C LYS A 79 -3.28 -8.34 9.69
N ALA A 80 -2.19 -8.53 8.97
CA ALA A 80 -1.70 -9.83 8.53
C ALA A 80 -1.07 -10.59 9.69
N ASP A 81 -0.20 -9.91 10.45
CA ASP A 81 0.52 -10.44 11.59
C ASP A 81 0.33 -9.55 12.83
N PRO A 82 -0.62 -9.88 13.72
CA PRO A 82 -0.83 -9.17 14.98
C PRO A 82 0.34 -9.28 15.97
N SER A 83 1.29 -10.21 15.75
CA SER A 83 2.50 -10.32 16.57
C SER A 83 3.59 -9.33 16.16
N LEU A 84 3.46 -8.74 14.96
CA LEU A 84 4.35 -7.73 14.38
C LEU A 84 5.78 -8.21 14.11
N GLU A 85 6.06 -9.50 14.32
CA GLU A 85 7.37 -10.12 14.11
C GLU A 85 7.85 -9.94 12.67
N GLU A 86 6.92 -9.93 11.71
CA GLU A 86 7.23 -9.86 10.28
C GLU A 86 7.17 -8.44 9.70
N THR A 87 6.94 -7.41 10.53
CA THR A 87 6.85 -6.03 10.05
C THR A 87 8.14 -5.59 9.36
N THR A 88 9.30 -5.99 9.89
CA THR A 88 10.61 -5.65 9.31
C THR A 88 10.81 -6.33 7.95
N THR A 89 10.39 -7.59 7.82
CA THR A 89 10.45 -8.35 6.57
C THR A 89 9.59 -7.70 5.49
N ILE A 90 8.33 -7.39 5.82
CA ILE A 90 7.39 -6.69 4.93
C ILE A 90 7.94 -5.34 4.48
N THR A 91 8.55 -4.60 5.40
CA THR A 91 9.11 -3.28 5.14
C THR A 91 10.31 -3.36 4.18
N SER A 92 11.25 -4.26 4.47
CA SER A 92 12.43 -4.48 3.63
C SER A 92 12.02 -4.88 2.22
N ALA A 93 11.06 -5.81 2.10
CA ALA A 93 10.48 -6.22 0.83
C ALA A 93 9.91 -5.05 0.00
N LEU A 94 9.17 -4.12 0.62
CA LEU A 94 8.66 -2.96 -0.10
C LEU A 94 9.80 -2.08 -0.61
N ILE A 95 10.78 -1.80 0.24
CA ILE A 95 11.96 -0.98 -0.09
C ILE A 95 12.69 -1.61 -1.28
N ASP A 96 13.02 -2.90 -1.20
CA ASP A 96 13.75 -3.63 -2.25
C ASP A 96 13.01 -3.54 -3.60
N LEU A 97 11.69 -3.72 -3.61
CA LEU A 97 10.89 -3.61 -4.85
C LEU A 97 10.95 -2.21 -5.46
N VAL A 98 10.92 -1.16 -4.64
CA VAL A 98 11.03 0.23 -5.12
C VAL A 98 12.45 0.52 -5.61
N GLU A 99 13.47 0.04 -4.90
CA GLU A 99 14.87 0.13 -5.33
C GLU A 99 15.14 -0.60 -6.66
N ASP A 100 14.47 -1.75 -6.87
CA ASP A 100 14.49 -2.51 -8.12
C ASP A 100 13.73 -1.82 -9.28
N GLY A 101 13.10 -0.68 -9.00
CA GLY A 101 12.56 0.24 -10.00
C GLY A 101 11.04 0.18 -10.16
N LEU A 102 10.32 -0.50 -9.27
CA LEU A 102 8.86 -0.41 -9.23
C LEU A 102 8.43 0.95 -8.64
N THR A 103 7.27 1.43 -9.08
CA THR A 103 6.61 2.54 -8.38
C THR A 103 6.12 2.08 -7.01
N GLU A 104 5.98 3.01 -6.06
CA GLU A 104 5.44 2.69 -4.73
C GLU A 104 4.10 1.94 -4.81
N ALA A 105 3.23 2.30 -5.76
CA ALA A 105 1.94 1.66 -5.95
C ALA A 105 2.06 0.21 -6.42
N GLU A 106 2.97 -0.07 -7.36
CA GLU A 106 3.24 -1.43 -7.86
C GLU A 106 3.89 -2.29 -6.76
N ALA A 107 4.87 -1.75 -6.05
CA ALA A 107 5.51 -2.44 -4.93
C ALA A 107 4.49 -2.77 -3.83
N MET A 108 3.64 -1.81 -3.45
CA MET A 108 2.61 -2.02 -2.43
C MET A 108 1.58 -3.06 -2.87
N ALA A 109 1.16 -3.04 -4.14
CA ALA A 109 0.25 -4.06 -4.69
C ALA A 109 0.87 -5.46 -4.65
N LYS A 110 2.15 -5.61 -5.01
CA LYS A 110 2.87 -6.88 -4.92
C LYS A 110 2.97 -7.39 -3.48
N VAL A 111 3.33 -6.53 -2.54
CA VAL A 111 3.41 -6.90 -1.12
C VAL A 111 2.04 -7.30 -0.58
N GLN A 112 0.97 -6.59 -0.93
CA GLN A 112 -0.40 -6.98 -0.57
C GLN A 112 -0.81 -8.33 -1.17
N ALA A 113 -0.46 -8.59 -2.43
CA ALA A 113 -0.73 -9.87 -3.08
C ALA A 113 0.00 -11.01 -2.36
N ALA A 114 1.27 -10.80 -1.99
CA ALA A 114 2.07 -11.78 -1.26
C ALA A 114 1.50 -12.05 0.15
N ILE A 115 1.12 -11.00 0.90
CA ILE A 115 0.44 -11.11 2.20
C ILE A 115 -0.89 -11.89 2.07
N ALA A 116 -1.65 -11.65 1.00
CA ALA A 116 -2.92 -12.36 0.77
C ALA A 116 -2.71 -13.83 0.38
N ALA A 117 -1.64 -14.13 -0.36
CA ALA A 117 -1.29 -15.48 -0.79
C ALA A 117 -0.72 -16.33 0.35
N ASP A 118 0.09 -15.73 1.22
CA ASP A 118 0.62 -16.36 2.43
C ASP A 118 0.48 -15.46 3.65
N PRO A 119 -0.64 -15.57 4.41
CA PRO A 119 -0.85 -14.76 5.60
C PRO A 119 0.10 -15.12 6.75
N SER A 120 0.85 -16.23 6.65
CA SER A 120 1.88 -16.55 7.64
C SER A 120 3.19 -15.81 7.40
N LEU A 121 3.36 -15.21 6.22
CA LEU A 121 4.54 -14.45 5.80
C LEU A 121 5.87 -15.22 5.83
N GLU A 122 5.85 -16.52 6.19
CA GLU A 122 7.03 -17.39 6.26
C GLU A 122 7.73 -17.54 4.89
N LYS A 123 7.03 -17.23 3.80
CA LYS A 123 7.52 -17.31 2.41
C LYS A 123 7.44 -16.00 1.67
N LEU A 124 7.39 -14.86 2.39
CA LEU A 124 7.26 -13.56 1.75
C LEU A 124 8.36 -13.31 0.72
N ASP A 125 9.62 -13.62 1.06
CA ASP A 125 10.75 -13.50 0.14
C ASP A 125 10.60 -14.41 -1.10
N ASP A 126 10.18 -15.66 -0.91
CA ASP A 126 9.97 -16.62 -2.02
C ASP A 126 8.85 -16.17 -2.97
N LEU A 127 7.80 -15.52 -2.45
CA LEU A 127 6.67 -15.03 -3.23
C LEU A 127 7.04 -13.78 -4.05
N LEU A 128 7.90 -12.92 -3.50
CA LEU A 128 8.34 -11.69 -4.17
C LEU A 128 9.42 -11.96 -5.22
N GLU A 129 10.27 -12.98 -5.02
CA GLU A 129 11.21 -13.48 -6.03
C GLU A 129 10.52 -14.33 -7.13
N GLY A 130 9.33 -14.88 -6.84
CA GLY A 130 8.65 -15.89 -7.64
C GLY A 130 7.78 -15.39 -8.80
N GLU A 131 7.37 -14.11 -8.83
CA GLU A 131 6.52 -13.58 -9.89
C GLU A 131 7.32 -12.81 -10.96
N ALA A 132 8.04 -13.58 -11.76
CA ALA A 132 8.02 -13.33 -13.19
C ALA A 132 6.88 -14.15 -13.78
N THR A 133 5.99 -13.46 -14.49
CA THR A 133 5.08 -13.93 -15.55
C THR A 133 3.62 -14.26 -15.19
N GLU A 134 2.74 -13.51 -15.88
CA GLU A 134 1.42 -13.85 -16.44
C GLU A 134 0.18 -13.77 -15.53
N ASP A 135 -0.47 -12.61 -15.54
CA ASP A 135 -1.92 -12.52 -15.82
C ASP A 135 -2.09 -11.28 -16.76
N ASP A 136 -1.92 -11.53 -18.06
CA ASP A 136 -3.01 -11.64 -19.07
C ASP A 136 -3.41 -10.23 -19.56
N GLU A 137 -2.57 -9.64 -20.41
CA GLU A 137 -2.90 -9.47 -21.84
C GLU A 137 -4.38 -9.11 -22.06
N GLU A 138 -4.63 -7.81 -22.20
CA GLU A 138 -5.81 -7.32 -22.91
C GLU A 138 -5.74 -7.83 -24.36
N ASP A 139 -6.34 -8.98 -24.64
CA ASP A 139 -6.63 -9.38 -26.01
C ASP A 139 -8.04 -9.93 -26.17
N SER A 140 -8.71 -9.38 -27.19
CA SER A 140 -9.95 -9.81 -27.84
C SER A 140 -11.23 -9.72 -26.98
N GLU A 141 -12.35 -9.14 -27.43
CA GLU A 141 -12.98 -9.13 -28.75
C GLU A 141 -13.98 -7.95 -28.80
N ASP A 142 -13.95 -7.08 -29.82
CA ASP A 142 -15.17 -6.48 -30.37
C ASP A 142 -14.87 -5.88 -31.77
N ASP A 143 -14.67 -6.79 -32.73
CA ASP A 143 -14.60 -6.48 -34.16
C ASP A 143 -15.80 -7.20 -34.81
N GLU A 144 -17.01 -6.67 -34.59
CA GLU A 144 -18.21 -7.04 -35.33
C GLU A 144 -18.97 -5.78 -35.78
N ASP A 145 -18.35 -4.98 -36.67
CA ASP A 145 -19.05 -4.00 -37.49
C ASP A 145 -19.54 -4.70 -38.77
N GLU A 146 -20.54 -5.58 -38.61
CA GLU A 146 -21.28 -6.15 -39.74
C GLU A 146 -22.29 -5.12 -40.25
N SER A 147 -21.96 -4.58 -41.41
CA SER A 147 -22.80 -3.79 -42.30
C SER A 147 -24.12 -4.50 -42.64
N GLU A 148 -25.24 -3.83 -42.40
CA GLU A 148 -26.48 -4.07 -43.16
C GLU A 148 -27.00 -2.74 -43.71
N ASP A 149 -26.89 -2.63 -45.04
CA ASP A 149 -27.69 -1.77 -45.91
C ASP A 149 -29.17 -1.83 -45.55
N ASP A 150 -29.85 -0.69 -45.52
CA ASP A 150 -31.14 -0.58 -46.19
C ASP A 150 -31.38 0.88 -46.60
N GLU A 151 -31.31 1.08 -47.92
CA GLU A 151 -31.84 2.22 -48.64
C GLU A 151 -33.36 2.27 -48.48
N ASP A 152 -33.91 3.48 -48.34
CA ASP A 152 -35.26 3.92 -48.73
C ASP A 152 -35.63 5.12 -47.81
N ASP A 153 -36.25 6.22 -48.22
CA ASP A 153 -36.98 6.58 -49.42
C ASP A 153 -37.56 7.98 -49.08
N GLU A 154 -37.40 8.92 -50.02
CA GLU A 154 -38.23 10.11 -50.28
C GLU A 154 -38.36 11.23 -49.22
N SER A 155 -37.97 12.44 -49.62
CA SER A 155 -38.88 13.59 -49.88
C SER A 155 -38.03 14.86 -49.94
N ASP A 156 -38.00 15.55 -51.08
CA ASP A 156 -38.76 16.79 -51.31
C ASP A 156 -38.43 17.85 -50.23
N GLU A 157 -37.85 19.01 -50.50
CA GLU A 157 -38.32 20.00 -51.45
C GLU A 157 -37.45 21.28 -51.34
N SER A 158 -37.48 22.12 -52.39
CA SER A 158 -37.34 23.58 -52.31
C SER A 158 -35.94 24.18 -52.05
N THR A 159 -35.18 24.51 -53.10
CA THR A 159 -35.17 25.81 -53.84
C THR A 159 -34.33 26.93 -53.21
N GLU A 160 -33.46 27.49 -54.07
CA GLU A 160 -32.93 28.88 -54.07
C GLU A 160 -31.89 29.22 -52.99
N GLY A 161 -30.71 29.76 -53.28
CA GLY A 161 -30.15 30.33 -54.50
C GLY A 161 -28.83 31.03 -54.16
N ARG A 162 -27.98 31.19 -55.18
CA ARG A 162 -26.90 32.19 -55.39
C ARG A 162 -26.47 32.99 -54.14
N GLY A 163 -25.22 32.97 -53.70
CA GLY A 163 -24.03 33.19 -54.52
C GLY A 163 -23.60 34.66 -54.46
N ASN A 164 -22.35 34.84 -54.02
CA ASN A 164 -21.50 36.04 -54.08
C ASN A 164 -21.48 36.97 -52.87
#